data_AF-A0A0T9RJD6-F1
#
_entry.id   AF-A0A0T9RJD6-F1
#
_cell.length_a   1.000
_cell.length_b   1.000
_cell.length_c   1.000
_cell.angle_alpha   90.00
_cell.angle_beta   90.00
_cell.angle_gamma   90.00
#
_symmetry.space_group_name_H-M   'P 1'
#
loop_
_entity.id
_entity.type
_entity.pdbx_description
1 polymer ?
#
loop_
_entity_poly.entity_id
_entity_poly.type
_entity_poly.pdbx_seq_one_letter_code
_entity_poly.pdbx_strand_id
1 'polypeptide(L)' 'MSTILHEQGFNTAWIETPLAHVDKNSIRGTYNHAQYLNGRREMLQWYADYMDSLENGENVIHGRFGKRA' A
#
# COMPACT_ATOMS: atom_id res chain seq x y z
N MET A 1 5.69 -2.70 3.92
CA MET A 1 4.75 -1.66 3.47
C MET A 1 4.75 -0.46 4.41
N SER A 2 4.59 -0.61 5.73
CA SER A 2 4.55 0.54 6.66
C SER A 2 5.83 1.38 6.67
N THR A 3 7.02 0.78 6.81
CA THR A 3 8.30 1.51 6.91
C THR A 3 8.52 2.51 5.77
N ILE A 4 8.41 2.05 4.52
CA ILE A 4 8.65 2.91 3.35
C ILE A 4 7.59 4.01 3.19
N LEU A 5 6.34 3.74 3.58
CA LEU A 5 5.28 4.76 3.52
C LEU A 5 5.45 5.82 4.61
N HIS A 6 5.98 5.44 5.78
CA HIS A 6 6.36 6.38 6.83
C HIS A 6 7.55 7.24 6.40
N GLU A 7 8.56 6.66 5.77
CA GLU A 7 9.72 7.38 5.23
C GLU A 7 9.33 8.36 4.12
N GLN A 8 8.32 8.01 3.32
CA GLN A 8 7.74 8.88 2.30
C GLN A 8 6.86 10.00 2.88
N GLY A 9 6.60 9.99 4.19
CA GLY A 9 5.85 11.04 4.89
C GLY A 9 4.33 10.92 4.81
N PHE A 10 3.79 9.75 4.43
CA PHE A 10 2.35 9.54 4.42
C PHE A 10 1.79 9.53 5.86
N ASN A 11 0.53 9.95 5.99
CA ASN A 11 -0.12 10.04 7.29
C ASN A 11 -0.23 8.65 7.94
N THR A 12 0.26 8.52 9.18
CA THR A 12 0.20 7.29 9.98
C THR A 12 -1.20 6.68 10.04
N ALA A 13 -2.24 7.50 10.13
CA ALA A 13 -3.62 7.02 10.14
C ALA A 13 -3.96 6.27 8.84
N TRP A 14 -3.43 6.68 7.70
CA TRP A 14 -3.67 6.03 6.40
C TRP A 14 -2.91 4.71 6.26
N ILE A 15 -1.72 4.64 6.85
CA ILE A 15 -0.85 3.45 6.87
C ILE A 15 -1.41 2.37 7.80
N GLU A 16 -1.94 2.76 8.96
CA GLU A 16 -2.43 1.87 10.01
C GLU A 16 -3.91 1.47 9.82
N THR A 17 -4.72 2.26 9.11
CA THR A 17 -6.14 1.91 8.86
C THR A 17 -6.33 0.56 8.13
N PRO A 18 -5.53 0.19 7.11
CA PRO A 18 -5.57 -1.14 6.50
C PRO A 18 -5.24 -2.29 7.47
N LEU A 19 -4.47 -2.01 8.52
CA LEU A 19 -4.07 -2.97 9.57
C LEU A 19 -5.08 -3.01 10.73
N ALA A 20 -5.89 -1.97 10.90
CA ALA A 20 -6.93 -1.88 11.91
C ALA A 20 -8.12 -2.76 11.54
N HIS A 21 -8.29 -3.87 12.26
CA HIS A 21 -9.51 -4.69 12.22
C HIS A 21 -10.74 -3.81 12.47
N VAL A 22 -11.79 -3.98 11.65
CA VAL A 22 -12.98 -3.11 11.56
C VAL A 22 -13.42 -2.59 12.93
N ASP A 23 -13.40 -1.26 13.07
CA ASP A 23 -13.79 -0.60 14.30
C ASP A 23 -15.29 -0.88 14.60
N LYS A 24 -15.62 -1.24 15.84
CA LYS A 24 -16.96 -1.71 16.23
C LYS A 24 -18.05 -0.63 16.16
N ASN A 25 -17.67 0.61 15.87
CA ASN A 25 -18.55 1.78 15.90
C ASN A 25 -18.80 2.33 14.48
N SER A 26 -19.86 1.85 13.83
CA SER A 26 -20.13 2.04 12.40
C SER A 26 -20.28 3.51 11.97
N ILE A 27 -20.82 4.38 12.83
CA ILE A 27 -21.09 5.80 12.51
C ILE A 27 -19.79 6.60 12.37
N ARG A 28 -18.82 6.38 13.26
CA ARG A 28 -17.48 7.00 13.16
C ARG A 28 -16.69 6.41 11.99
N GLY A 29 -16.87 5.12 11.71
CA GLY A 29 -16.28 4.45 10.57
C GLY A 29 -16.65 5.11 9.24
N THR A 30 -17.91 5.49 9.01
CA THR A 30 -18.36 6.09 7.74
C THR A 30 -17.74 7.47 7.48
N TYR A 31 -17.71 8.36 8.48
CA TYR A 31 -17.11 9.70 8.31
C TYR A 31 -15.59 9.62 8.12
N ASN A 32 -14.89 8.81 8.92
CA ASN A 32 -13.45 8.57 8.76
C ASN A 32 -13.13 7.92 7.41
N HIS A 33 -13.99 7.01 6.93
CA HIS A 33 -13.79 6.36 5.64
C HIS A 33 -13.80 7.39 4.50
N ALA A 34 -14.79 8.29 4.47
CA ALA A 34 -14.90 9.32 3.42
C ALA A 34 -13.71 10.30 3.44
N GLN A 35 -13.26 10.71 4.63
CA GLN A 35 -12.14 11.65 4.75
C GLN A 35 -10.79 11.02 4.38
N TYR A 36 -10.56 9.75 4.73
CA TYR A 36 -9.29 9.08 4.47
C TYR A 36 -9.25 8.32 3.14
N LEU A 37 -10.36 8.20 2.40
CA LEU A 37 -10.39 7.42 1.15
C LEU A 37 -9.50 8.05 0.07
N ASN A 38 -9.54 9.37 -0.10
CA ASN A 38 -8.78 10.04 -1.15
C ASN A 38 -7.28 9.97 -0.89
N GLY A 39 -6.83 10.31 0.32
CA GLY A 39 -5.41 10.19 0.70
C GLY A 39 -4.89 8.75 0.67
N ARG A 40 -5.72 7.76 1.06
CA ARG A 40 -5.35 6.34 0.93
C ARG A 40 -5.22 5.89 -0.52
N ARG A 41 -6.08 6.38 -1.41
CA ARG A 41 -5.98 6.06 -2.85
C ARG A 41 -4.67 6.59 -3.43
N GLU A 42 -4.30 7.82 -3.10
CA GLU A 42 -3.03 8.43 -3.53
C GLU A 42 -1.82 7.65 -2.98
N MET A 43 -1.83 7.33 -1.69
CA MET A 43 -0.78 6.52 -1.06
C MET A 43 -0.62 5.14 -1.71
N LEU A 44 -1.72 4.45 -1.98
CA LEU A 44 -1.69 3.12 -2.60
C LEU A 44 -1.28 3.17 -4.06
N GLN A 45 -1.68 4.21 -4.80
CA GLN A 45 -1.23 4.40 -6.19
C GLN A 45 0.27 4.68 -6.23
N TRP A 46 0.77 5.57 -5.37
CA TRP A 46 2.21 5.83 -5.27
C TRP A 46 3.00 4.56 -4.94
N TYR A 47 2.48 3.72 -4.04
CA TYR A 47 3.12 2.46 -3.69
C TYR A 47 3.14 1.47 -4.87
N ALA A 48 2.07 1.43 -5.67
CA ALA A 48 2.02 0.63 -6.89
C ALA A 48 3.04 1.12 -7.91
N ASP A 49 3.08 2.43 -8.18
CA ASP A 49 4.03 3.04 -9.11
C ASP A 49 5.49 2.80 -8.66
N TYR A 50 5.75 2.85 -7.35
CA TYR A 50 7.05 2.50 -6.77
C TYR A 50 7.43 1.05 -7.06
N MET A 51 6.51 0.09 -6.86
CA MET A 51 6.76 -1.32 -7.16
C MET A 51 6.98 -1.56 -8.65
N ASP A 52 6.17 -0.94 -9.51
CA ASP A 52 6.32 -1.02 -10.96
C ASP A 52 7.68 -0.47 -11.39
N SER A 53 8.17 0.61 -10.77
CA SER A 53 9.50 1.15 -11.03
C SER A 53 10.63 0.21 -10.61
N LEU A 54 10.45 -0.55 -9.51
CA LEU A 54 11.42 -1.55 -9.08
C LEU A 54 11.44 -2.76 -10.00
N GLU A 55 10.28 -3.19 -10.49
CA GLU A 55 10.16 -4.29 -11.45
C GLU A 55 10.80 -3.93 -12.79
N ASN A 56 10.51 -2.73 -13.30
CA ASN A 56 11.02 -2.25 -14.58
C ASN A 56 12.49 -1.78 -14.52
N GLY A 57 13.04 -1.52 -13.33
CA GLY A 57 14.39 -1.01 -13.11
C GLY A 57 15.53 -2.02 -13.37
N GLU A 58 15.29 -3.06 -14.18
CA GLU A 58 16.26 -4.11 -14.57
C GLU A 58 16.90 -4.89 -13.39
N ASN A 59 16.42 -4.71 -12.16
CA ASN A 59 16.92 -5.40 -10.96
C ASN A 59 16.22 -6.74 -10.69
N VAL A 60 15.28 -7.13 -11.55
CA VAL A 60 14.56 -8.40 -11.45
C VAL A 60 15.17 -9.40 -12.44
N ILE A 61 15.86 -10.42 -11.92
CA ILE A 61 16.35 -11.53 -12.74
C ILE A 61 15.17 -12.45 -13.07
N HIS A 62 14.67 -12.40 -14.30
CA HIS A 62 13.69 -13.36 -14.81
C HIS A 62 14.36 -14.73 -15.03
N GLY A 63 14.37 -15.57 -13.99
CA GLY A 63 14.93 -16.93 -14.06
C GLY A 63 14.09 -17.85 -14.93
N ARG A 64 14.69 -18.43 -15.98
CA ARG A 64 14.05 -19.49 -16.79
C ARG A 64 14.26 -20.85 -16.11
N PHE A 65 13.43 -21.16 -15.12
CA PHE A 65 13.49 -22.44 -14.42
C PHE A 65 12.94 -23.55 -15.32
N GLY A 66 13.84 -24.33 -15.92
CA GLY A 66 13.46 -25.52 -16.69
C GLY A 66 12.85 -26.58 -15.78
N LYS A 67 11.68 -27.12 -16.15
CA LYS A 67 11.16 -28.33 -15.49
C LYS A 67 12.13 -29.48 -15.77
N ARG A 68 12.70 -30.06 -14.72
CA ARG A 68 13.37 -31.36 -14.82
C ARG A 68 12.33 -32.43 -15.13
N ALA A 69 12.61 -33.20 -16.18
CA ALA A 69 11.88 -34.41 -16.55
C ALA A 69 12.03 -35.49 -15.49
#